data_AF-A0A7C1KQ27-F1
#
_entry.id   AF-A0A7C1KQ27-F1
#
_cell.length_a   1.000
_cell.length_b   1.000
_cell.length_c   1.000
_cell.angle_alpha   90.00
_cell.angle_beta   90.00
_cell.angle_gamma   90.00
#
_symmetry.space_group_name_H-M   'P 1'
#
loop_
_entity.id
_entity.type
_entity.pdbx_description
1 polymer ?
#
loop_
_entity_poly.entity_id
_entity_poly.type
_entity_poly.pdbx_seq_one_letter_code
_entity_poly.pdbx_strand_id
1 'polypeptide(L)'
;MDGDFLQSFTRMVAESARQRLDSWGAAELAGSISLERPAASDHGDLSLNLAMAAAAKAHRSPRELAVELLSDLQDDPDLSRACRTM
;
A
#
# COMPACT_ATOMS: atom_id res chain seq x y z
N MET A 1 18.63 -4.69 6.41
CA MET A 1 17.29 -4.58 5.81
C MET A 1 17.26 -5.52 4.63
N ASP A 2 17.05 -6.79 4.95
CA ASP A 2 17.12 -7.92 4.05
C ASP A 2 16.05 -7.80 2.97
N GLY A 3 16.39 -8.06 1.70
CA GLY A 3 15.45 -7.97 0.56
C GLY A 3 14.22 -8.88 0.71
N ASP A 4 14.32 -9.89 1.59
CA ASP A 4 13.25 -10.79 1.98
C ASP A 4 12.13 -10.08 2.77
N PHE A 5 12.49 -9.14 3.65
CA PHE A 5 11.52 -8.37 4.43
C PHE A 5 10.65 -7.49 3.53
N LEU A 6 11.26 -6.77 2.58
CA LEU A 6 10.51 -5.90 1.67
C LEU A 6 9.53 -6.70 0.83
N GLN A 7 9.92 -7.87 0.34
CA GLN A 7 9.00 -8.74 -0.39
C GLN A 7 7.85 -9.25 0.49
N SER A 8 8.16 -9.72 1.70
CA SER A 8 7.15 -10.22 2.64
C SER A 8 6.17 -9.12 3.05
N PHE A 9 6.67 -7.92 3.34
CA PHE A 9 5.85 -6.77 3.69
C PHE A 9 5.03 -6.25 2.49
N THR A 10 5.61 -6.21 1.29
CA THR A 10 4.88 -5.87 0.05
C THR A 10 3.71 -6.83 -0.16
N ARG A 11 3.92 -8.12 0.07
CA ARG A 11 2.87 -9.13 -0.04
C ARG A 11 1.76 -8.91 0.98
N MET A 12 2.10 -8.63 2.24
CA MET A 12 1.11 -8.35 3.29
C MET A 12 0.27 -7.10 2.97
N VAL A 13 0.91 -6.02 2.55
CA VAL A 13 0.22 -4.80 2.09
C VAL A 13 -0.66 -5.11 0.89
N ALA A 14 -0.19 -5.92 -0.06
CA ALA A 14 -0.96 -6.29 -1.23
C ALA A 14 -2.20 -7.13 -0.90
N GLU A 15 -2.10 -8.06 0.04
CA GLU A 15 -3.21 -8.87 0.51
C GLU A 15 -4.26 -8.02 1.23
N SER A 16 -3.82 -7.10 2.11
CA SER A 16 -4.70 -6.18 2.82
C SER A 16 -5.38 -5.17 1.86
N ALA A 17 -4.61 -4.59 0.94
CA ALA A 17 -5.12 -3.64 -0.06
C ALA A 17 -6.06 -4.27 -1.09
N ARG A 18 -6.00 -5.59 -1.29
CA ARG A 18 -6.76 -6.29 -2.35
C ARG A 18 -8.26 -6.08 -2.22
N GLN A 19 -8.81 -6.16 -1.01
CA GLN A 19 -10.25 -5.99 -0.78
C GLN A 19 -10.71 -4.56 -1.13
N ARG A 20 -9.93 -3.56 -0.74
CA ARG A 20 -10.22 -2.15 -1.06
C ARG A 20 -10.07 -1.87 -2.55
N LEU A 21 -9.02 -2.38 -3.19
CA LEU A 21 -8.82 -2.26 -4.64
C LEU A 21 -9.96 -2.91 -5.44
N ASP A 22 -10.45 -4.07 -5.00
CA ASP A 22 -11.59 -4.74 -5.63
C ASP A 22 -12.85 -3.88 -5.56
N SER A 23 -13.10 -3.23 -4.41
CA SER A 23 -14.22 -2.28 -4.26
C SER A 23 -14.15 -1.08 -5.21
N TRP A 24 -12.93 -0.72 -5.65
CA TRP A 24 -12.69 0.34 -6.63
C TRP A 24 -12.62 -0.15 -8.08
N GLY A 25 -12.83 -1.45 -8.32
CA GLY A 25 -12.69 -2.06 -9.64
C GLY A 25 -11.24 -2.14 -10.15
N ALA A 26 -10.28 -2.13 -9.22
CA ALA A 26 -8.85 -2.06 -9.49
C ALA A 26 -8.07 -3.27 -8.92
N ALA A 27 -8.72 -4.42 -8.73
CA ALA A 27 -8.11 -5.64 -8.17
C ALA A 27 -6.85 -6.11 -8.91
N GLU A 28 -6.77 -5.86 -10.22
CA GLU A 28 -5.59 -6.15 -11.04
C GLU A 28 -4.32 -5.42 -10.57
N LEU A 29 -4.47 -4.25 -9.93
CA LEU A 29 -3.35 -3.47 -9.42
C LEU A 29 -2.70 -4.11 -8.19
N ALA A 30 -3.39 -5.00 -7.48
CA ALA A 30 -2.84 -5.69 -6.31
C ALA A 30 -1.57 -6.49 -6.66
N GLY A 31 -1.50 -7.04 -7.87
CA GLY A 31 -0.33 -7.77 -8.38
C GLY A 31 0.81 -6.86 -8.85
N SER A 32 0.58 -5.56 -8.98
CA SER A 32 1.57 -4.55 -9.39
C SER A 32 2.00 -3.63 -8.24
N ILE A 33 1.65 -3.99 -7.01
CA ILE A 33 2.09 -3.25 -5.83
C ILE A 33 3.61 -3.41 -5.68
N SER A 34 4.29 -2.27 -5.73
CA SER A 34 5.73 -2.16 -5.48
C SER A 34 5.94 -1.18 -4.33
N LEU A 35 6.58 -1.65 -3.27
CA LEU A 35 7.10 -0.79 -2.21
C LEU A 35 8.52 -0.37 -2.57
N GLU A 36 8.69 0.94 -2.71
CA GLU A 36 9.98 1.53 -3.07
C GLU A 36 10.46 2.42 -1.93
N ARG A 37 11.79 2.54 -1.77
CA ARG A 37 12.34 3.54 -0.87
C ARG A 37 12.11 4.92 -1.48
N PRO A 38 11.46 5.84 -0.76
CA PRO A 38 11.24 7.18 -1.28
C PRO A 38 12.57 7.88 -1.55
N ALA A 39 12.62 8.65 -2.64
CA ALA A 39 13.81 9.40 -3.04
C ALA A 39 14.15 10.54 -2.05
N ALA A 40 13.18 10.97 -1.23
CA ALA A 40 13.33 12.00 -0.22
C ALA A 40 13.08 11.42 1.17
N SER A 41 14.04 11.68 2.07
CA SER A 41 14.08 11.13 3.44
C SER A 41 12.93 11.58 4.35
N ASP A 42 12.23 12.66 3.97
CA ASP A 42 11.08 13.20 4.72
C ASP A 42 9.78 12.38 4.54
N HIS A 43 9.72 11.45 3.58
CA HIS A 43 8.51 10.68 3.26
C HIS A 43 8.42 9.33 3.97
N GLY A 44 9.30 9.07 4.95
CA GLY A 44 9.37 7.82 5.70
C GLY A 44 10.26 6.76 5.03
N ASP A 45 10.19 5.53 5.51
CA ASP A 45 11.10 4.46 5.07
C ASP A 45 10.67 3.80 3.74
N LEU A 46 9.37 3.83 3.43
CA LEU A 46 8.77 3.15 2.28
C LEU A 46 7.65 4.00 1.67
N SER A 47 7.52 3.92 0.34
CA SER A 47 6.48 4.58 -0.44
C SER A 47 5.74 3.57 -1.33
N LEU A 48 4.45 3.84 -1.54
CA LEU A 48 3.55 3.00 -2.33
C LEU A 48 2.88 3.85 -3.42
N ASN A 49 3.13 3.53 -4.68
CA ASN A 49 2.56 4.27 -5.82
C ASN A 49 1.13 3.83 -6.21
N LEU A 50 0.51 2.96 -5.41
CA LEU A 50 -0.78 2.33 -5.71
C LEU A 50 -1.93 3.34 -5.81
N ALA A 51 -1.94 4.38 -4.98
CA ALA A 51 -3.03 5.34 -4.95
C ALA A 51 -3.20 6.11 -6.27
N MET A 52 -2.08 6.43 -6.95
CA MET A 52 -2.13 7.06 -8.28
C MET A 52 -2.62 6.08 -9.34
N ALA A 53 -2.18 4.82 -9.30
CA ALA A 53 -2.63 3.80 -10.25
C ALA A 53 -4.13 3.50 -10.08
N ALA A 54 -4.61 3.41 -8.85
CA ALA A 54 -6.02 3.20 -8.53
C ALA A 54 -6.89 4.42 -8.90
N ALA A 55 -6.38 5.64 -8.76
CA ALA A 55 -7.10 6.87 -9.11
C ALA A 55 -7.53 6.92 -10.57
N ALA A 56 -6.66 6.49 -11.49
CA ALA A 56 -6.97 6.44 -12.91
C ALA A 56 -8.14 5.48 -13.22
N LYS A 57 -8.27 4.39 -12.46
CA LYS A 57 -9.31 3.37 -12.63
C LYS A 57 -10.61 3.73 -11.92
N ALA A 58 -10.50 4.26 -10.71
CA ALA A 58 -11.63 4.64 -9.87
C ALA A 58 -12.25 6.00 -10.28
N HIS A 59 -11.61 6.77 -11.17
CA HIS A 59 -11.98 8.15 -11.52
C HIS A 59 -12.10 9.08 -10.28
N ARG A 60 -11.27 8.84 -9.27
CA ARG A 60 -11.25 9.59 -8.00
C ARG A 60 -9.91 10.26 -7.77
N SER A 61 -9.86 11.18 -6.82
CA SER A 61 -8.62 11.84 -6.42
C SER A 61 -7.64 10.82 -5.81
N PRO A 62 -6.37 10.76 -6.25
CA PRO A 62 -5.36 9.88 -5.64
C PRO A 62 -5.21 10.10 -4.13
N ARG A 63 -5.41 11.33 -3.67
CA ARG A 63 -5.29 11.68 -2.25
C ARG A 63 -6.42 11.07 -1.42
N GLU A 64 -7.64 11.03 -1.94
CA GLU A 64 -8.77 10.39 -1.25
C GLU A 64 -8.54 8.88 -1.13
N LEU A 65 -8.14 8.25 -2.24
CA LEU A 65 -7.84 6.81 -2.25
C LEU A 65 -6.67 6.48 -1.32
N ALA A 66 -5.64 7.33 -1.27
CA ALA A 66 -4.52 7.14 -0.35
C ALA A 66 -4.97 7.18 1.13
N VAL A 67 -5.85 8.11 1.50
CA VAL A 67 -6.38 8.21 2.88
C VAL A 67 -7.25 7.01 3.24
N GLU A 68 -8.13 6.59 2.33
CA GLU A 68 -8.97 5.41 2.53
C GLU A 68 -8.13 4.13 2.67
N LEU A 69 -7.16 3.95 1.78
CA LEU A 69 -6.25 2.80 1.82
C LEU A 69 -5.42 2.81 3.10
N LEU A 70 -4.89 3.97 3.50
CA LEU A 70 -4.10 4.09 4.72
C LEU A 70 -4.92 3.73 5.95
N SER A 71 -6.21 4.08 5.99
CA SER A 71 -7.09 3.73 7.10
C SER A 71 -7.24 2.21 7.23
N ASP A 72 -7.45 1.50 6.11
CA ASP A 72 -7.54 0.03 6.12
C ASP A 72 -6.24 -0.64 6.56
N LEU A 73 -5.11 -0.15 6.04
CA LEU A 73 -3.79 -0.69 6.38
C LEU A 73 -3.44 -0.43 7.86
N GLN A 74 -3.95 0.65 8.46
CA GLN A 74 -3.78 0.93 9.90
C GLN A 74 -4.67 0.05 10.78
N ASP A 75 -5.88 -0.26 10.31
CA ASP A 75 -6.80 -1.16 11.00
C ASP A 75 -6.39 -2.64 10.89
N ASP A 76 -5.49 -2.97 9.96
CA ASP A 76 -4.93 -4.31 9.81
C ASP A 76 -4.00 -4.67 10.99
N PRO A 77 -4.36 -5.68 11.81
CA PRO A 77 -3.60 -6.06 12.99
C PRO A 77 -2.23 -6.68 12.65
N ASP A 78 -2.05 -7.28 11.47
CA ASP A 78 -0.78 -7.90 11.07
C ASP A 78 0.22 -6.84 10.60
N LEU A 79 -0.26 -5.84 9.83
CA LEU A 79 0.56 -4.71 9.40
C LEU A 79 0.95 -3.82 10.58
N SER A 80 0.02 -3.53 11.49
CA SER A 80 0.31 -2.72 12.68
C SER A 80 1.34 -3.38 13.60
N ARG A 81 1.34 -4.72 13.70
CA ARG A 81 2.38 -5.49 14.40
C ARG A 81 3.73 -5.42 13.68
N ALA A 82 3.74 -5.58 12.35
CA ALA A 82 4.96 -5.50 11.56
C ALA A 82 5.66 -4.13 11.73
N CYS A 83 4.91 -3.02 11.70
CA CYS A 83 5.45 -1.68 11.92
C CYS A 83 5.90 -1.40 13.36
N ARG A 84 5.29 -2.04 14.37
CA ARG A 84 5.62 -1.81 15.79
C ARG A 84 6.90 -2.55 16.25
N THR A 85 7.38 -3.49 15.44
CA THR A 85 8.58 -4.29 15.73
C THR A 85 9.83 -3.78 15.00
N MET A 86 9.69 -2.71 14.21
CA MET A 86 10.78 -1.98 13.52
C MET A 86 11.34 -0.86 14.39
#